data_AF-A0A0F4YPX9-F1
#
_entry.id   AF-A0A0F4YPX9-F1
#
_cell.length_a   1.000
_cell.length_b   1.000
_cell.length_c   1.000
_cell.angle_alpha   90.00
_cell.angle_beta   90.00
_cell.angle_gamma   90.00
#
_symmetry.space_group_name_H-M   'P 1'
#
loop_
_entity.id
_entity.type
_entity.pdbx_description
1 polymer ?
#
loop_
_entity_poly.entity_id
_entity_poly.type
_entity_poly.pdbx_seq_one_letter_code
_entity_poly.pdbx_strand_id
1 'polypeptide(L)'
;MEEEERPRKMQKLDHDESNDALFQEDLGPVMTGAVDPSEATAADRVPDEASTPAEIDEAGNTNQDENKDGEGAQPTMSKSQLRKLRRQQRWEEKKQQRKLWRKEKRKERRKKASGGSGSSPECSRDWERDSKCACPYHKQLQLRSVLVPITFVIDCSFDDLMLDKERTSLASQITRSYSDNSKAPYRGHLAISTFDKLLKQRFDTVLCKQHENWKGVHFMQEDFVHAANLAKDWMTGPQGGKLEGPFADKTDARPEDGEIVYLSSESPHTLTELKPYSTYIIGGLVDKNRHKGICYKRATERGIKTAKLPIGDYLQMSTRFVLATNHVVEIMLKWLELRNWGEAFMQVMPKRKGGVLKQNRGQDANEADDGADDQSESSADEQEAADEQEAADGNAAESKDS
;
A
#
# COMPACT_ATOMS: atom_id res chain seq x y z
N MET A 1 -30.77 18.98 58.27
CA MET A 1 -29.75 17.97 57.98
C MET A 1 -29.30 18.26 56.58
N GLU A 2 -28.22 19.03 56.50
CA GLU A 2 -27.95 19.98 55.43
C GLU A 2 -27.23 19.36 54.23
N GLU A 3 -27.33 20.04 53.09
CA GLU A 3 -26.54 19.76 51.89
C GLU A 3 -25.14 20.36 52.06
N GLU A 4 -24.11 19.55 52.30
CA GLU A 4 -22.75 20.07 52.49
C GLU A 4 -22.07 20.47 51.16
N GLU A 5 -21.60 21.72 51.09
CA GLU A 5 -21.06 22.34 49.88
C GLU A 5 -19.67 21.79 49.49
N ARG A 6 -19.45 21.65 48.17
CA ARG A 6 -18.19 21.19 47.59
C ARG A 6 -17.05 22.19 47.87
N PRO A 7 -15.94 21.79 48.54
CA PRO A 7 -14.93 22.74 49.02
C PRO A 7 -14.23 23.48 47.88
N ARG A 8 -14.13 24.81 48.03
CA ARG A 8 -13.54 25.71 47.02
C ARG A 8 -12.01 25.77 47.11
N LYS A 9 -11.40 26.11 45.97
CA LYS A 9 -9.94 26.12 45.75
C LYS A 9 -9.27 27.23 46.58
N MET A 10 -8.34 26.86 47.47
CA MET A 10 -7.51 27.83 48.20
C MET A 10 -6.70 28.72 47.23
N GLN A 11 -6.68 30.02 47.49
CA GLN A 11 -5.63 30.90 46.97
C GLN A 11 -4.30 30.59 47.67
N LYS A 12 -3.19 30.90 47.00
CA LYS A 12 -1.88 30.99 47.63
C LYS A 12 -1.25 32.31 47.23
N LEU A 13 -0.69 33.00 48.23
CA LEU A 13 -0.03 34.29 48.09
C LEU A 13 1.44 34.13 47.65
N ASP A 14 2.11 35.27 47.51
CA ASP A 14 3.22 35.56 46.60
C ASP A 14 4.62 35.06 47.00
N HIS A 15 5.60 35.56 46.26
CA HIS A 15 7.06 35.34 46.28
C HIS A 15 7.56 34.05 45.59
N ASP A 16 8.70 34.08 44.87
CA ASP A 16 9.70 35.17 44.76
C ASP A 16 10.16 35.42 43.32
N GLU A 17 10.65 36.62 43.01
CA GLU A 17 11.18 36.97 41.67
C GLU A 17 12.63 36.52 41.50
N SER A 18 12.92 35.78 40.42
CA SER A 18 14.11 36.02 39.58
C SER A 18 14.18 35.10 38.35
N ASN A 19 14.65 35.65 37.23
CA ASN A 19 14.97 34.95 35.97
C ASN A 19 13.83 34.17 35.29
N ASP A 20 12.85 34.90 34.74
CA ASP A 20 12.19 34.46 33.51
C ASP A 20 12.33 35.52 32.41
N ALA A 21 12.99 35.12 31.31
CA ALA A 21 13.05 35.86 30.05
C ALA A 21 13.49 34.89 28.94
N LEU A 22 12.75 34.92 27.82
CA LEU A 22 13.00 34.13 26.61
C LEU A 22 12.81 32.60 26.74
N PHE A 23 11.57 32.10 26.89
CA PHE A 23 11.11 30.90 26.14
C PHE A 23 9.58 30.64 26.15
N GLN A 24 8.75 31.61 25.76
CA GLN A 24 7.34 31.30 25.43
C GLN A 24 6.72 32.22 24.37
N GLU A 25 6.53 31.69 23.16
CA GLU A 25 5.41 32.01 22.28
C GLU A 25 4.76 30.71 21.79
N ASP A 26 3.46 30.78 21.51
CA ASP A 26 2.47 29.71 21.66
C ASP A 26 2.42 28.67 20.50
N LEU A 27 1.78 27.53 20.75
CA LEU A 27 1.48 26.47 19.78
C LEU A 27 -0.01 26.09 19.76
N GLY A 28 -0.83 26.91 19.09
CA GLY A 28 -2.18 26.54 18.69
C GLY A 28 -2.20 25.48 17.56
N PRO A 29 -3.03 24.42 17.64
CA PRO A 29 -3.07 23.36 16.64
C PRO A 29 -3.98 23.71 15.45
N VAL A 30 -3.58 23.35 14.23
CA VAL A 30 -4.43 23.46 13.02
C VAL A 30 -4.60 22.11 12.33
N MET A 31 -5.85 21.78 12.00
CA MET A 31 -6.30 20.51 11.45
C MET A 31 -5.90 20.35 9.97
N THR A 32 -5.57 19.13 9.54
CA THR A 32 -5.41 18.80 8.11
C THR A 32 -6.77 18.54 7.47
N GLY A 33 -7.53 19.60 7.19
CA GLY A 33 -8.68 19.56 6.28
C GLY A 33 -8.25 19.42 4.83
N ALA A 34 -9.09 18.79 4.00
CA ALA A 34 -8.92 18.73 2.55
C ALA A 34 -9.98 19.62 1.87
N VAL A 35 -9.59 20.28 0.79
CA VAL A 35 -10.50 20.93 -0.17
C VAL A 35 -9.81 20.97 -1.54
N ASP A 36 -10.57 20.69 -2.58
CA ASP A 36 -10.20 20.87 -3.98
C ASP A 36 -10.39 22.34 -4.40
N PRO A 37 -9.71 22.80 -5.48
CA PRO A 37 -10.06 24.02 -6.18
C PRO A 37 -10.66 23.71 -7.56
N SER A 38 -11.98 23.86 -7.69
CA SER A 38 -12.68 23.96 -8.98
C SER A 38 -12.88 25.44 -9.37
N GLU A 39 -12.54 25.76 -10.62
CA GLU A 39 -13.08 26.87 -11.44
C GLU A 39 -13.14 28.31 -10.90
N ALA A 40 -12.22 29.15 -11.41
CA ALA A 40 -12.45 30.56 -11.79
C ALA A 40 -11.26 31.00 -12.68
N THR A 41 -11.30 30.90 -14.01
CA THR A 41 -11.90 31.80 -15.02
C THR A 41 -11.22 33.17 -15.21
N ALA A 42 -11.01 33.53 -16.49
CA ALA A 42 -10.68 34.85 -17.03
C ALA A 42 -9.29 35.47 -16.73
N ALA A 43 -8.36 35.30 -17.67
CA ALA A 43 -7.74 36.43 -18.41
C ALA A 43 -6.89 35.89 -19.57
N ASP A 44 -7.29 36.13 -20.81
CA ASP A 44 -6.46 35.85 -22.00
C ASP A 44 -6.72 36.92 -23.07
N ARG A 45 -5.65 37.57 -23.55
CA ARG A 45 -5.62 38.45 -24.74
C ARG A 45 -4.17 38.77 -25.13
N VAL A 46 -3.91 38.62 -26.42
CA VAL A 46 -2.62 38.85 -27.08
C VAL A 46 -2.46 40.35 -27.42
N PRO A 47 -1.24 40.93 -27.39
CA PRO A 47 -1.00 42.31 -27.85
C PRO A 47 -0.98 42.42 -29.38
N ASP A 48 -1.19 43.62 -29.91
CA ASP A 48 -1.10 43.95 -31.34
C ASP A 48 -0.52 45.38 -31.53
N GLU A 49 0.07 45.68 -32.69
CA GLU A 49 0.81 46.94 -32.94
C GLU A 49 0.08 47.92 -33.89
N ALA A 50 0.15 49.24 -33.64
CA ALA A 50 0.12 50.30 -34.69
C ALA A 50 0.45 51.74 -34.19
N SER A 51 1.54 52.31 -34.74
CA SER A 51 1.71 53.70 -35.27
C SER A 51 0.96 54.94 -34.71
N THR A 52 1.70 55.83 -34.01
CA THR A 52 2.08 57.26 -34.35
C THR A 52 1.11 58.27 -35.03
N PRO A 53 1.27 59.63 -34.93
CA PRO A 53 2.22 60.48 -34.15
C PRO A 53 1.60 61.77 -33.48
N ALA A 54 2.48 62.70 -33.00
CA ALA A 54 2.27 64.13 -32.66
C ALA A 54 1.56 64.48 -31.32
N GLU A 55 1.90 65.56 -30.57
CA GLU A 55 2.99 66.57 -30.68
C GLU A 55 3.36 67.19 -29.30
N ILE A 56 4.62 67.65 -29.16
CA ILE A 56 5.21 68.74 -28.32
C ILE A 56 4.64 69.04 -26.89
N ASP A 57 5.49 68.95 -25.85
CA ASP A 57 5.94 70.13 -25.06
C ASP A 57 7.21 69.87 -24.19
N GLU A 58 7.92 70.92 -23.77
CA GLU A 58 9.21 70.83 -23.04
C GLU A 58 9.12 70.90 -21.50
N ALA A 59 9.93 70.09 -20.80
CA ALA A 59 10.73 70.49 -19.62
C ALA A 59 11.70 69.35 -19.22
N GLY A 60 13.00 69.61 -19.16
CA GLY A 60 14.02 68.57 -18.91
C GLY A 60 14.65 68.58 -17.52
N ASN A 61 15.35 67.49 -17.18
CA ASN A 61 16.57 67.55 -16.37
C ASN A 61 17.50 66.38 -16.72
N THR A 62 18.81 66.62 -16.69
CA THR A 62 19.87 65.65 -17.02
C THR A 62 20.34 64.85 -15.81
N ASN A 63 20.70 63.57 -16.01
CA ASN A 63 21.99 63.03 -15.54
C ASN A 63 22.34 61.71 -16.24
N GLN A 64 23.61 61.32 -16.11
CA GLN A 64 24.32 60.40 -17.01
C GLN A 64 24.57 59.01 -16.43
N ASP A 65 24.66 58.01 -17.34
CA ASP A 65 25.57 56.84 -17.34
C ASP A 65 25.57 55.85 -16.14
N GLU A 66 26.05 54.60 -16.25
CA GLU A 66 26.59 53.84 -17.40
C GLU A 66 25.80 52.53 -17.62
N ASN A 67 25.84 51.97 -18.83
CA ASN A 67 25.48 50.57 -19.07
C ASN A 67 26.74 49.67 -19.01
N LYS A 68 26.64 48.49 -18.37
CA LYS A 68 27.72 47.47 -18.35
C LYS A 68 27.16 46.05 -18.39
N ASP A 69 27.17 45.44 -19.56
CA ASP A 69 27.02 44.00 -19.75
C ASP A 69 28.27 43.24 -19.25
N GLY A 70 28.08 42.07 -18.62
CA GLY A 70 29.21 41.28 -18.08
C GLY A 70 28.85 39.96 -17.40
N GLU A 71 28.98 38.86 -18.15
CA GLU A 71 29.29 37.49 -17.72
C GLU A 71 28.34 36.68 -16.79
N GLY A 72 28.30 35.37 -17.06
CA GLY A 72 28.37 34.39 -15.96
C GLY A 72 27.09 33.87 -15.31
N ALA A 73 25.91 34.07 -15.89
CA ALA A 73 24.63 33.59 -15.34
C ALA A 73 24.49 32.04 -15.30
N GLN A 74 25.11 31.38 -14.32
CA GLN A 74 24.80 29.99 -13.97
C GLN A 74 23.31 29.85 -13.63
N PRO A 75 22.65 28.73 -13.98
CA PRO A 75 21.21 28.55 -13.74
C PRO A 75 20.90 28.52 -12.24
N THR A 76 20.45 29.67 -11.71
CA THR A 76 20.17 29.82 -10.28
C THR A 76 18.99 28.93 -9.88
N MET A 77 19.28 27.88 -9.11
CA MET A 77 18.30 26.88 -8.71
C MET A 77 17.10 27.53 -8.02
N SER A 78 15.90 27.29 -8.56
CA SER A 78 14.64 27.92 -8.16
C SER A 78 14.46 27.95 -6.65
N LYS A 79 13.87 29.02 -6.10
CA LYS A 79 13.55 29.17 -4.67
C LYS A 79 12.86 27.91 -4.08
N SER A 80 12.08 27.18 -4.89
CA SER A 80 11.48 25.89 -4.53
C SER A 80 12.49 24.74 -4.44
N GLN A 81 13.39 24.59 -5.43
CA GLN A 81 14.49 23.62 -5.41
C GLN A 81 15.46 23.90 -4.25
N LEU A 82 15.79 25.16 -3.99
CA LEU A 82 16.63 25.58 -2.86
C LEU A 82 15.97 25.24 -1.51
N ARG A 83 14.67 25.47 -1.36
CA ARG A 83 13.88 25.09 -0.17
C ARG A 83 13.81 23.57 0.02
N LYS A 84 13.73 22.80 -1.07
CA LYS A 84 13.81 21.32 -1.08
C LYS A 84 15.19 20.84 -0.62
N LEU A 85 16.28 21.41 -1.16
CA LEU A 85 17.65 21.06 -0.78
C LEU A 85 17.95 21.38 0.70
N ARG A 86 17.60 22.59 1.16
CA ARG A 86 17.69 23.00 2.58
C ARG A 86 16.78 22.19 3.53
N ARG A 87 15.79 21.47 3.02
CA ARG A 87 14.98 20.50 3.79
C ARG A 87 15.63 19.11 3.83
N GLN A 88 16.33 18.73 2.77
CA GLN A 88 17.08 17.48 2.68
C GLN A 88 18.34 17.50 3.55
N GLN A 89 19.14 18.56 3.49
CA GLN A 89 20.30 18.79 4.36
C GLN A 89 19.91 18.70 5.85
N ARG A 90 18.91 19.48 6.29
CA ARG A 90 18.37 19.43 7.66
C ARG A 90 17.72 18.09 8.05
N TRP A 91 17.35 17.25 7.09
CA TRP A 91 16.93 15.87 7.35
C TRP A 91 18.14 14.94 7.53
N GLU A 92 19.22 15.14 6.79
CA GLU A 92 20.46 14.37 6.82
C GLU A 92 21.31 14.69 8.06
N GLU A 93 21.47 15.96 8.43
CA GLU A 93 22.07 16.39 9.71
C GLU A 93 21.41 15.68 10.90
N LYS A 94 20.07 15.78 10.98
CA LYS A 94 19.28 15.16 12.05
C LYS A 94 19.18 13.62 11.92
N LYS A 95 19.79 12.97 10.92
CA LYS A 95 19.76 11.50 10.71
C LYS A 95 20.38 10.75 11.89
N GLN A 96 21.52 11.23 12.41
CA GLN A 96 22.19 10.62 13.57
C GLN A 96 21.41 10.85 14.86
N GLN A 97 20.91 12.07 15.09
CA GLN A 97 20.03 12.37 16.24
C GLN A 97 18.78 11.47 16.25
N ARG A 98 18.11 11.30 15.10
CA ARG A 98 16.98 10.35 14.93
C ARG A 98 17.39 8.87 15.03
N LYS A 99 18.68 8.52 14.96
CA LYS A 99 19.20 7.16 15.19
C LYS A 99 19.39 6.92 16.70
N LEU A 100 19.95 7.89 17.42
CA LEU A 100 20.15 7.86 18.87
C LEU A 100 18.81 7.86 19.62
N TRP A 101 17.93 8.83 19.35
CA TRP A 101 16.60 8.93 19.98
C TRP A 101 15.76 7.65 19.82
N ARG A 102 15.81 6.99 18.65
CA ARG A 102 15.15 5.67 18.44
C ARG A 102 15.80 4.54 19.24
N LYS A 103 17.13 4.55 19.41
CA LYS A 103 17.87 3.58 20.24
C LYS A 103 17.48 3.75 21.71
N GLU A 104 17.28 4.98 22.17
CA GLU A 104 16.86 5.32 23.53
C GLU A 104 15.40 4.99 23.79
N LYS A 105 14.46 5.40 22.93
CA LYS A 105 13.05 4.96 23.00
C LYS A 105 12.91 3.43 23.00
N ARG A 106 13.79 2.70 22.29
CA ARG A 106 13.84 1.23 22.34
C ARG A 106 14.38 0.69 23.67
N LYS A 107 15.42 1.31 24.25
CA LYS A 107 15.91 0.99 25.61
C LYS A 107 14.83 1.26 26.66
N GLU A 108 14.14 2.40 26.59
CA GLU A 108 13.08 2.83 27.50
C GLU A 108 11.92 1.81 27.50
N ARG A 109 11.41 1.45 26.31
CA ARG A 109 10.36 0.42 26.18
C ARG A 109 10.82 -0.95 26.71
N ARG A 110 12.09 -1.34 26.50
CA ARG A 110 12.62 -2.60 27.04
C ARG A 110 12.72 -2.56 28.57
N LYS A 111 13.17 -1.46 29.17
CA LYS A 111 13.19 -1.26 30.64
C LYS A 111 11.79 -1.31 31.25
N LYS A 112 10.81 -0.64 30.63
CA LYS A 112 9.41 -0.66 31.08
C LYS A 112 8.79 -2.05 30.99
N ALA A 113 9.10 -2.82 29.93
CA ALA A 113 8.65 -4.21 29.81
C ALA A 113 9.30 -5.16 30.83
N SER A 114 10.55 -4.93 31.24
CA SER A 114 11.22 -5.73 32.28
C SER A 114 10.90 -5.30 33.72
N GLY A 115 10.24 -4.16 33.93
CA GLY A 115 9.87 -3.66 35.26
C GLY A 115 8.49 -4.10 35.75
N GLY A 116 7.73 -4.84 34.93
CA GLY A 116 6.35 -5.23 35.23
C GLY A 116 6.16 -6.55 35.98
N SER A 117 7.24 -7.18 36.45
CA SER A 117 7.20 -8.48 37.15
C SER A 117 7.52 -8.31 38.64
N GLY A 118 6.54 -7.87 39.42
CA GLY A 118 6.67 -7.67 40.87
C GLY A 118 5.32 -7.67 41.61
N SER A 119 5.08 -8.73 42.39
CA SER A 119 4.15 -8.84 43.53
C SER A 119 2.74 -8.20 43.46
N SER A 120 1.70 -9.04 43.37
CA SER A 120 0.89 -9.39 44.55
C SER A 120 0.05 -10.67 44.28
N PRO A 121 -0.11 -11.62 45.23
CA PRO A 121 -0.74 -12.92 44.98
C PRO A 121 -2.23 -13.06 45.38
N GLU A 122 -2.95 -11.97 45.68
CA GLU A 122 -4.35 -12.04 46.16
C GLU A 122 -5.38 -11.39 45.21
N CYS A 123 -5.70 -12.09 44.12
CA CYS A 123 -6.99 -11.98 43.42
C CYS A 123 -7.25 -13.26 42.61
N SER A 124 -7.49 -14.37 43.32
CA SER A 124 -7.84 -15.66 42.71
C SER A 124 -9.34 -15.90 42.82
N ARG A 125 -9.97 -16.29 41.70
CA ARG A 125 -11.42 -16.35 41.40
C ARG A 125 -11.96 -15.03 40.81
N ASP A 126 -12.99 -15.15 39.98
CA ASP A 126 -13.75 -14.10 39.24
C ASP A 126 -13.23 -13.55 37.90
N TRP A 127 -12.13 -14.04 37.32
CA TRP A 127 -11.70 -13.63 35.96
C TRP A 127 -12.33 -14.41 34.79
N GLU A 128 -13.04 -15.50 35.05
CA GLU A 128 -13.51 -16.44 33.99
C GLU A 128 -14.78 -16.01 33.24
N ARG A 129 -15.55 -15.01 33.73
CA ARG A 129 -16.88 -14.68 33.15
C ARG A 129 -16.88 -13.51 32.18
N ASP A 130 -16.12 -12.44 32.45
CA ASP A 130 -16.07 -11.23 31.61
C ASP A 130 -14.92 -11.20 30.59
N SER A 131 -14.15 -12.29 30.48
CA SER A 131 -13.09 -12.47 29.48
C SER A 131 -13.60 -12.60 28.02
N LYS A 132 -14.90 -12.36 27.76
CA LYS A 132 -15.54 -12.49 26.42
C LYS A 132 -15.47 -11.22 25.54
N CYS A 133 -14.88 -10.12 26.02
CA CYS A 133 -14.67 -8.90 25.23
C CYS A 133 -13.18 -8.51 25.04
N ALA A 134 -12.30 -9.51 25.02
CA ALA A 134 -10.94 -9.36 24.50
C ALA A 134 -10.77 -10.30 23.29
N CYS A 135 -10.55 -9.75 22.09
CA CYS A 135 -10.43 -10.56 20.88
C CYS A 135 -9.27 -11.57 21.03
N PRO A 136 -9.50 -12.88 20.87
CA PRO A 136 -8.50 -13.93 21.09
C PRO A 136 -7.51 -14.06 19.93
N TYR A 137 -7.08 -12.93 19.33
CA TYR A 137 -6.03 -12.93 18.33
C TYR A 137 -4.72 -13.38 18.97
N HIS A 138 -4.34 -14.62 18.66
CA HIS A 138 -3.29 -15.39 19.31
C HIS A 138 -2.09 -14.56 19.78
N LYS A 139 -1.73 -14.74 21.05
CA LYS A 139 -0.36 -14.59 21.55
C LYS A 139 0.49 -15.70 20.89
N GLN A 140 0.73 -15.57 19.58
CA GLN A 140 1.24 -16.63 18.71
C GLN A 140 2.47 -17.28 19.34
N LEU A 141 2.32 -18.55 19.72
CA LEU A 141 3.43 -19.48 19.77
C LEU A 141 4.20 -19.32 18.46
N GLN A 142 5.48 -18.98 18.54
CA GLN A 142 6.32 -18.79 17.35
C GLN A 142 6.65 -20.15 16.74
N LEU A 143 5.64 -20.75 16.10
CA LEU A 143 5.77 -21.85 15.16
C LEU A 143 6.90 -21.51 14.19
N ARG A 144 7.85 -22.42 14.05
CA ARG A 144 9.02 -22.21 13.19
C ARG A 144 8.54 -22.14 11.74
N SER A 145 8.81 -21.03 11.07
CA SER A 145 8.41 -20.80 9.66
C SER A 145 8.90 -21.95 8.76
N VAL A 146 7.97 -22.73 8.24
CA VAL A 146 8.25 -23.84 7.33
C VAL A 146 8.53 -23.28 5.95
N LEU A 147 9.66 -23.67 5.35
CA LEU A 147 9.94 -23.38 3.95
C LEU A 147 9.19 -24.40 3.11
N VAL A 148 8.37 -23.93 2.17
CA VAL A 148 7.63 -24.78 1.22
C VAL A 148 8.17 -24.55 -0.20
N PRO A 149 8.13 -25.55 -1.11
CA PRO A 149 8.69 -25.43 -2.45
C PRO A 149 7.80 -24.54 -3.33
N ILE A 150 7.97 -23.23 -3.20
CA ILE A 150 7.38 -22.19 -4.06
C ILE A 150 8.36 -21.02 -4.11
N THR A 151 8.48 -20.35 -5.25
CA THR A 151 9.37 -19.20 -5.40
C THR A 151 8.61 -17.93 -5.79
N PHE A 152 8.92 -16.83 -5.13
CA PHE A 152 8.46 -15.49 -5.48
C PHE A 152 9.63 -14.70 -6.08
N VAL A 153 9.51 -14.28 -7.35
CA VAL A 153 10.51 -13.44 -8.03
C VAL A 153 9.98 -12.01 -8.12
N ILE A 154 10.79 -11.03 -7.76
CA ILE A 154 10.52 -9.61 -8.02
C ILE A 154 11.36 -9.20 -9.24
N ASP A 155 10.70 -8.79 -10.32
CA ASP A 155 11.36 -8.23 -11.52
C ASP A 155 11.64 -6.73 -11.31
N CYS A 156 12.90 -6.37 -11.06
CA CYS A 156 13.31 -4.97 -10.86
C CYS A 156 13.81 -4.28 -12.15
N SER A 157 13.65 -4.89 -13.32
CA SER A 157 14.15 -4.36 -14.61
C SER A 157 13.44 -3.08 -15.13
N PHE A 158 12.69 -2.40 -14.26
CA PHE A 158 11.95 -1.17 -14.52
C PHE A 158 12.58 0.08 -13.86
N ASP A 159 13.82 0.01 -13.36
CA ASP A 159 14.48 1.09 -12.58
C ASP A 159 14.42 2.47 -13.28
N ASP A 160 14.55 2.49 -14.61
CA ASP A 160 14.54 3.69 -15.45
C ASP A 160 13.15 4.36 -15.54
N LEU A 161 12.07 3.61 -15.28
CA LEU A 161 10.68 4.10 -15.35
C LEU A 161 10.18 4.72 -14.03
N MET A 162 10.99 4.65 -12.98
CA MET A 162 10.65 5.11 -11.63
C MET A 162 11.41 6.38 -11.26
N LEU A 163 10.72 7.32 -10.62
CA LEU A 163 11.34 8.48 -9.97
C LEU A 163 12.09 8.06 -8.70
N ASP A 164 13.01 8.87 -8.16
CA ASP A 164 13.77 8.51 -6.94
C ASP A 164 12.89 8.22 -5.72
N LYS A 165 11.72 8.87 -5.63
CA LYS A 165 10.70 8.60 -4.60
C LYS A 165 10.04 7.23 -4.77
N GLU A 166 9.96 6.76 -6.00
CA GLU A 166 9.35 5.49 -6.41
C GLU A 166 10.36 4.35 -6.24
N ARG A 167 11.61 4.51 -6.68
CA ARG A 167 12.76 3.65 -6.30
C ARG A 167 12.92 3.56 -4.77
N THR A 168 12.74 4.67 -4.06
CA THR A 168 12.69 4.71 -2.58
C THR A 168 11.56 3.87 -2.00
N SER A 169 10.38 3.91 -2.62
CA SER A 169 9.22 3.12 -2.22
C SER A 169 9.43 1.64 -2.53
N LEU A 170 9.93 1.28 -3.72
CA LEU A 170 10.23 -0.09 -4.12
C LEU A 170 11.25 -0.76 -3.18
N ALA A 171 12.36 -0.08 -2.87
CA ALA A 171 13.34 -0.61 -1.90
C ALA A 171 12.72 -0.86 -0.51
N SER A 172 11.76 -0.03 -0.11
CA SER A 172 10.99 -0.21 1.13
C SER A 172 10.01 -1.39 1.03
N GLN A 173 9.40 -1.59 -0.15
CA GLN A 173 8.51 -2.73 -0.43
C GLN A 173 9.25 -4.06 -0.48
N ILE A 174 10.41 -4.15 -1.14
CA ILE A 174 11.29 -5.33 -1.15
C ILE A 174 11.73 -5.68 0.29
N THR A 175 12.12 -4.67 1.07
CA THR A 175 12.46 -4.85 2.50
C THR A 175 11.27 -5.37 3.30
N ARG A 176 10.04 -4.96 2.96
CA ARG A 176 8.81 -5.48 3.56
C ARG A 176 8.53 -6.93 3.12
N SER A 177 8.63 -7.24 1.83
CA SER A 177 8.44 -8.60 1.29
C SER A 177 9.36 -9.63 1.97
N TYR A 178 10.65 -9.29 2.15
CA TYR A 178 11.57 -10.14 2.92
C TYR A 178 11.19 -10.24 4.41
N SER A 179 10.86 -9.10 5.02
CA SER A 179 10.40 -9.02 6.42
C SER A 179 9.18 -9.90 6.69
N ASP A 180 8.29 -10.04 5.72
CA ASP A 180 6.99 -10.69 5.95
C ASP A 180 7.05 -12.16 5.48
N ASN A 181 7.82 -12.49 4.44
CA ASN A 181 8.20 -13.89 4.11
C ASN A 181 8.99 -14.55 5.25
N SER A 182 9.92 -13.82 5.90
CA SER A 182 10.69 -14.36 7.05
C SER A 182 9.89 -14.53 8.36
N LYS A 183 8.60 -14.16 8.38
CA LYS A 183 7.70 -14.33 9.53
C LYS A 183 6.46 -15.17 9.24
N ALA A 184 6.18 -15.47 7.97
CA ALA A 184 5.02 -16.26 7.58
C ALA A 184 5.13 -17.69 8.17
N PRO A 185 4.01 -18.33 8.58
CA PRO A 185 4.01 -19.73 9.02
C PRO A 185 4.55 -20.66 7.93
N TYR A 186 4.17 -20.38 6.68
CA TYR A 186 4.72 -21.00 5.47
C TYR A 186 5.37 -19.90 4.62
N ARG A 187 6.67 -20.07 4.35
CA ARG A 187 7.48 -19.12 3.58
C ARG A 187 7.92 -19.76 2.27
N GLY A 188 8.02 -18.95 1.22
CA GLY A 188 8.61 -19.36 -0.05
C GLY A 188 10.09 -18.97 -0.16
N HIS A 189 10.74 -19.42 -1.21
CA HIS A 189 11.97 -18.79 -1.69
C HIS A 189 11.65 -17.40 -2.24
N LEU A 190 12.56 -16.45 -2.06
CA LEU A 190 12.40 -15.07 -2.54
C LEU A 190 13.60 -14.68 -3.40
N ALA A 191 13.35 -14.14 -4.59
CA ALA A 191 14.40 -13.63 -5.46
C ALA A 191 14.10 -12.20 -5.94
N ILE A 192 15.15 -11.41 -6.09
CA ILE A 192 15.12 -10.07 -6.66
C ILE A 192 16.00 -10.12 -7.92
N SER A 193 15.35 -10.04 -9.08
CA SER A 193 15.96 -10.16 -10.41
C SER A 193 16.11 -8.81 -11.08
N THR A 194 17.12 -8.67 -11.95
CA THR A 194 17.62 -7.40 -12.49
C THR A 194 17.83 -6.35 -11.39
N PHE A 195 18.60 -6.75 -10.38
CA PHE A 195 18.95 -5.92 -9.24
C PHE A 195 20.18 -5.05 -9.57
N ASP A 196 19.96 -4.00 -10.38
CA ASP A 196 21.02 -3.11 -10.87
C ASP A 196 20.72 -1.61 -10.61
N LYS A 197 21.46 -0.73 -11.31
CA LYS A 197 21.21 0.72 -11.41
C LYS A 197 20.97 1.42 -10.07
N LEU A 198 20.00 2.34 -10.01
CA LEU A 198 19.81 3.28 -8.91
C LEU A 198 19.07 2.61 -7.74
N LEU A 199 18.27 1.56 -7.98
CA LEU A 199 17.77 0.66 -6.95
C LEU A 199 18.93 -0.02 -6.20
N LYS A 200 19.86 -0.69 -6.90
CA LYS A 200 21.02 -1.33 -6.26
C LYS A 200 21.89 -0.30 -5.53
N GLN A 201 22.21 0.82 -6.18
CA GLN A 201 22.99 1.90 -5.56
C GLN A 201 22.35 2.38 -4.23
N ARG A 202 21.01 2.47 -4.18
CA ARG A 202 20.27 2.80 -2.96
C ARG A 202 20.39 1.73 -1.87
N PHE A 203 20.34 0.46 -2.23
CA PHE A 203 20.52 -0.66 -1.29
C PHE A 203 21.93 -0.71 -0.72
N ASP A 204 22.95 -0.46 -1.54
CA ASP A 204 24.34 -0.37 -1.11
C ASP A 204 24.56 0.84 -0.17
N THR A 205 24.06 2.03 -0.54
CA THR A 205 24.33 3.29 0.18
C THR A 205 23.34 3.59 1.32
N VAL A 206 22.07 3.83 1.01
CA VAL A 206 21.05 4.33 1.96
C VAL A 206 20.60 3.25 2.94
N LEU A 207 20.53 2.00 2.47
CA LEU A 207 20.27 0.81 3.30
C LEU A 207 21.56 0.10 3.74
N CYS A 208 22.72 0.70 3.47
CA CYS A 208 24.04 0.30 3.99
C CYS A 208 24.33 -1.21 3.86
N LYS A 209 24.08 -1.78 2.67
CA LYS A 209 24.31 -3.20 2.35
C LYS A 209 23.58 -4.21 3.26
N GLN A 210 22.54 -3.80 4.00
CA GLN A 210 21.83 -4.69 4.93
C GLN A 210 21.26 -5.95 4.24
N HIS A 211 20.94 -5.88 2.95
CA HIS A 211 20.44 -6.99 2.14
C HIS A 211 21.43 -8.16 1.99
N GLU A 212 22.74 -7.91 2.04
CA GLU A 212 23.79 -8.96 2.01
C GLU A 212 23.77 -9.86 3.25
N ASN A 213 23.03 -9.46 4.29
CA ASN A 213 22.89 -10.19 5.56
C ASN A 213 21.54 -10.92 5.68
N TRP A 214 20.72 -10.93 4.62
CA TRP A 214 19.42 -11.59 4.60
C TRP A 214 19.57 -13.10 4.30
N LYS A 215 18.66 -13.94 4.80
CA LYS A 215 18.75 -15.41 4.70
C LYS A 215 17.56 -16.00 3.95
N GLY A 216 17.83 -16.91 3.00
CA GLY A 216 16.78 -17.48 2.14
C GLY A 216 16.20 -16.45 1.17
N VAL A 217 17.07 -15.63 0.59
CA VAL A 217 16.73 -14.65 -0.45
C VAL A 217 17.89 -14.53 -1.43
N HIS A 218 17.57 -14.40 -2.72
CA HIS A 218 18.54 -14.31 -3.80
C HIS A 218 18.47 -12.92 -4.43
N PHE A 219 19.62 -12.29 -4.66
CA PHE A 219 19.76 -11.04 -5.41
C PHE A 219 20.65 -11.30 -6.62
N MET A 220 20.18 -10.95 -7.81
CA MET A 220 20.85 -11.27 -9.08
C MET A 220 20.67 -10.15 -10.11
N GLN A 221 21.64 -10.00 -11.01
CA GLN A 221 21.64 -8.94 -12.04
C GLN A 221 20.93 -9.39 -13.32
N GLU A 222 20.85 -10.71 -13.51
CA GLU A 222 20.18 -11.45 -14.57
C GLU A 222 18.65 -11.22 -14.54
N ASP A 223 17.96 -11.55 -15.64
CA ASP A 223 16.53 -11.29 -15.77
C ASP A 223 15.64 -12.29 -15.00
N PHE A 224 14.34 -11.98 -14.91
CA PHE A 224 13.36 -12.81 -14.21
C PHE A 224 13.18 -14.21 -14.83
N VAL A 225 13.60 -14.43 -16.09
CA VAL A 225 13.57 -15.75 -16.74
C VAL A 225 14.73 -16.60 -16.24
N HIS A 226 15.92 -16.03 -16.13
CA HIS A 226 17.06 -16.68 -15.48
C HIS A 226 16.74 -17.00 -14.02
N ALA A 227 16.14 -16.05 -13.28
CA ALA A 227 15.70 -16.25 -11.91
C ALA A 227 14.71 -17.43 -11.76
N ALA A 228 13.73 -17.53 -12.66
CA ALA A 228 12.72 -18.58 -12.63
C ALA A 228 13.23 -19.96 -13.08
N ASN A 229 14.37 -20.03 -13.78
CA ASN A 229 15.06 -21.29 -14.03
C ASN A 229 15.84 -21.76 -12.79
N LEU A 230 16.67 -20.89 -12.19
CA LEU A 230 17.39 -21.21 -10.95
C LEU A 230 16.46 -21.55 -9.77
N ALA A 231 15.25 -20.98 -9.75
CA ALA A 231 14.20 -21.30 -8.79
C ALA A 231 13.87 -22.79 -8.72
N LYS A 232 13.98 -23.53 -9.84
CA LYS A 232 13.78 -24.98 -9.87
C LYS A 232 14.81 -25.69 -9.00
N ASP A 233 16.09 -25.38 -9.20
CA ASP A 233 17.21 -25.94 -8.44
C ASP A 233 17.13 -25.58 -6.94
N TRP A 234 16.67 -24.37 -6.63
CA TRP A 234 16.42 -23.97 -5.24
C TRP A 234 15.34 -24.82 -4.60
N MET A 235 14.22 -25.09 -5.30
CA MET A 235 13.09 -25.88 -4.80
C MET A 235 13.32 -27.40 -4.76
N THR A 236 14.27 -27.93 -5.54
CA THR A 236 14.65 -29.36 -5.53
C THR A 236 15.82 -29.69 -4.61
N GLY A 237 16.68 -28.71 -4.29
CA GLY A 237 17.86 -28.93 -3.45
C GLY A 237 17.56 -29.30 -1.99
N PRO A 238 18.58 -29.67 -1.18
CA PRO A 238 18.40 -30.09 0.22
C PRO A 238 17.80 -29.04 1.18
N GLN A 239 17.64 -27.79 0.72
CA GLN A 239 16.96 -26.70 1.44
C GLN A 239 15.75 -26.17 0.66
N GLY A 240 15.21 -26.93 -0.30
CA GLY A 240 14.13 -26.49 -1.19
C GLY A 240 12.76 -26.35 -0.53
N GLY A 241 12.63 -26.82 0.70
CA GLY A 241 11.41 -26.79 1.48
C GLY A 241 10.75 -28.16 1.55
N LYS A 242 9.51 -28.18 2.04
CA LYS A 242 8.71 -29.39 2.21
C LYS A 242 7.29 -29.20 1.69
N LEU A 243 6.67 -30.31 1.29
CA LEU A 243 5.23 -30.40 1.04
C LEU A 243 4.48 -30.51 2.39
N GLU A 244 4.53 -29.42 3.15
CA GLU A 244 3.80 -29.23 4.42
C GLU A 244 2.78 -28.10 4.26
N GLY A 245 1.78 -28.02 5.15
CA GLY A 245 0.78 -26.95 5.18
C GLY A 245 -0.07 -26.86 3.90
N PRO A 246 0.02 -25.77 3.11
CA PRO A 246 -0.80 -25.57 1.91
C PRO A 246 -0.59 -26.61 0.80
N PHE A 247 0.46 -27.44 0.90
CA PHE A 247 0.78 -28.50 -0.06
C PHE A 247 0.84 -29.91 0.56
N ALA A 248 0.37 -30.10 1.82
CA ALA A 248 0.41 -31.40 2.49
C ALA A 248 -0.46 -32.48 1.83
N ASP A 249 -1.47 -32.05 1.07
CA ASP A 249 -2.35 -32.85 0.22
C ASP A 249 -1.79 -33.12 -1.19
N LYS A 250 -0.64 -32.53 -1.54
CA LYS A 250 -0.01 -32.63 -2.86
C LYS A 250 1.26 -33.50 -2.83
N THR A 251 1.19 -34.65 -2.17
CA THR A 251 2.30 -35.60 -1.98
C THR A 251 2.96 -36.05 -3.27
N ASP A 252 2.16 -36.17 -4.33
CA ASP A 252 2.57 -36.77 -5.61
C ASP A 252 3.08 -35.70 -6.59
N ALA A 253 3.08 -34.42 -6.19
CA ALA A 253 3.54 -33.32 -7.01
C ALA A 253 5.07 -33.34 -7.16
N ARG A 254 5.56 -33.27 -8.40
CA ARG A 254 6.98 -33.33 -8.74
C ARG A 254 7.48 -31.97 -9.24
N PRO A 255 8.81 -31.76 -9.30
CA PRO A 255 9.39 -30.51 -9.80
C PRO A 255 9.03 -30.18 -11.26
N GLU A 256 8.74 -31.20 -12.07
CA GLU A 256 8.28 -31.11 -13.46
C GLU A 256 6.82 -30.65 -13.61
N ASP A 257 6.00 -30.76 -12.56
CA ASP A 257 4.61 -30.26 -12.53
C ASP A 257 4.54 -28.74 -12.20
N GLY A 258 5.70 -28.10 -11.95
CA GLY A 258 5.83 -26.72 -11.51
C GLY A 258 5.72 -25.68 -12.63
N GLU A 259 4.88 -24.66 -12.43
CA GLU A 259 4.62 -23.61 -13.44
C GLU A 259 5.44 -22.33 -13.21
N ILE A 260 5.86 -21.64 -14.29
CA ILE A 260 6.41 -20.28 -14.22
C ILE A 260 5.32 -19.30 -14.65
N VAL A 261 4.90 -18.40 -13.75
CA VAL A 261 3.74 -17.51 -13.95
C VAL A 261 4.10 -16.06 -13.62
N TYR A 262 3.92 -15.14 -14.57
CA TYR A 262 4.06 -13.70 -14.30
C TYR A 262 2.71 -13.10 -13.89
N LEU A 263 2.68 -12.44 -12.72
CA LEU A 263 1.50 -11.79 -12.18
C LEU A 263 1.34 -10.35 -12.71
N SER A 264 0.24 -10.10 -13.44
CA SER A 264 -0.14 -8.76 -13.94
C SER A 264 -1.66 -8.59 -13.91
N SER A 265 -2.15 -7.41 -13.54
CA SER A 265 -3.59 -7.10 -13.44
C SER A 265 -4.35 -7.22 -14.77
N GLU A 266 -3.64 -7.11 -15.89
CA GLU A 266 -4.16 -7.09 -17.25
C GLU A 266 -4.21 -8.49 -17.89
N SER A 267 -3.78 -9.54 -17.18
CA SER A 267 -3.85 -10.91 -17.70
C SER A 267 -5.30 -11.36 -17.88
N PRO A 268 -5.64 -12.03 -18.99
CA PRO A 268 -6.98 -12.62 -19.17
C PRO A 268 -7.22 -13.76 -18.16
N HIS A 269 -6.19 -14.53 -17.82
CA HIS A 269 -6.29 -15.69 -16.92
C HIS A 269 -6.28 -15.28 -15.45
N THR A 270 -7.14 -15.88 -14.63
CA THR A 270 -7.16 -15.69 -13.17
C THR A 270 -6.35 -16.79 -12.47
N LEU A 271 -5.59 -16.42 -11.43
CA LEU A 271 -4.87 -17.36 -10.56
C LEU A 271 -5.81 -17.96 -9.52
N THR A 272 -6.19 -19.23 -9.69
CA THR A 272 -7.13 -19.92 -8.78
C THR A 272 -6.47 -20.52 -7.55
N GLU A 273 -5.22 -20.99 -7.64
CA GLU A 273 -4.46 -21.56 -6.52
C GLU A 273 -2.96 -21.28 -6.65
N LEU A 274 -2.21 -21.45 -5.55
CA LEU A 274 -0.77 -21.63 -5.60
C LEU A 274 -0.42 -23.12 -5.66
N LYS A 275 0.62 -23.45 -6.43
CA LYS A 275 1.12 -24.81 -6.62
C LYS A 275 2.53 -24.98 -6.02
N PRO A 276 2.90 -26.19 -5.58
CA PRO A 276 4.29 -26.53 -5.29
C PRO A 276 5.13 -26.47 -6.57
N TYR A 277 6.46 -26.40 -6.38
CA TYR A 277 7.50 -26.29 -7.41
C TYR A 277 7.33 -25.15 -8.43
N SER A 278 6.40 -24.24 -8.18
CA SER A 278 6.01 -23.17 -9.09
C SER A 278 6.66 -21.84 -8.72
N THR A 279 6.95 -21.03 -9.74
CA THR A 279 7.59 -19.73 -9.61
C THR A 279 6.67 -18.62 -10.08
N TYR A 280 6.40 -17.67 -9.19
CA TYR A 280 5.51 -16.55 -9.42
C TYR A 280 6.30 -15.24 -9.49
N ILE A 281 6.31 -14.62 -10.67
CA ILE A 281 7.04 -13.37 -10.93
C ILE A 281 6.11 -12.17 -10.69
N ILE A 282 6.62 -11.15 -10.04
CA ILE A 282 5.88 -9.95 -9.61
C ILE A 282 6.64 -8.72 -10.10
N GLY A 283 5.94 -7.80 -10.76
CA GLY A 283 6.53 -6.52 -11.17
C GLY A 283 7.06 -5.70 -9.99
N GLY A 284 8.37 -5.49 -9.96
CA GLY A 284 9.06 -4.54 -9.09
C GLY A 284 8.95 -3.11 -9.62
N LEU A 285 7.72 -2.61 -9.78
CA LEU A 285 7.41 -1.30 -10.35
C LEU A 285 6.49 -0.51 -9.40
N VAL A 286 6.85 0.75 -9.13
CA VAL A 286 6.06 1.68 -8.31
C VAL A 286 5.73 2.94 -9.10
N ASP A 287 4.83 2.83 -10.06
CA ASP A 287 4.47 3.91 -11.00
C ASP A 287 3.07 4.50 -10.75
N LYS A 288 2.25 3.85 -9.91
CA LYS A 288 0.80 4.08 -9.73
C LYS A 288 -0.06 3.67 -10.95
N ASN A 289 0.37 2.69 -11.75
CA ASN A 289 -0.24 2.27 -13.02
C ASN A 289 -0.32 3.39 -14.09
N ARG A 290 0.82 4.06 -14.32
CA ARG A 290 1.08 4.86 -15.53
C ARG A 290 1.30 3.92 -16.73
N HIS A 291 2.15 2.92 -16.54
CA HIS A 291 2.62 2.01 -17.59
C HIS A 291 1.71 0.78 -17.67
N LYS A 292 0.43 1.02 -17.96
CA LYS A 292 -0.63 -0.01 -18.02
C LYS A 292 -0.19 -1.23 -18.83
N GLY A 293 -0.28 -2.41 -18.25
CA GLY A 293 0.02 -3.68 -18.93
C GLY A 293 1.49 -3.92 -19.27
N ILE A 294 2.45 -3.10 -18.80
CA ILE A 294 3.87 -3.29 -19.13
C ILE A 294 4.42 -4.64 -18.66
N CYS A 295 3.97 -5.10 -17.49
CA CYS A 295 4.30 -6.42 -16.93
C CYS A 295 3.71 -7.55 -17.79
N TYR A 296 2.42 -7.47 -18.14
CA TYR A 296 1.76 -8.42 -19.04
C TYR A 296 2.47 -8.52 -20.40
N LYS A 297 2.75 -7.37 -21.05
CA LYS A 297 3.47 -7.31 -22.33
C LYS A 297 4.86 -7.95 -22.22
N ARG A 298 5.65 -7.60 -21.19
CA ARG A 298 7.00 -8.14 -20.96
C ARG A 298 6.99 -9.66 -20.75
N ALA A 299 5.96 -10.20 -20.12
CA ALA A 299 5.81 -11.65 -19.92
C ALA A 299 5.42 -12.37 -21.23
N THR A 300 4.47 -11.84 -22.00
CA THR A 300 4.04 -12.44 -23.27
C THR A 300 5.11 -12.34 -24.36
N GLU A 301 5.87 -11.24 -24.42
CA GLU A 301 7.07 -11.11 -25.27
C GLU A 301 8.18 -12.15 -24.94
N ARG A 302 8.15 -12.73 -23.73
CA ARG A 302 9.06 -13.82 -23.32
C ARG A 302 8.39 -15.20 -23.30
N GLY A 303 7.17 -15.33 -23.83
CA GLY A 303 6.43 -16.59 -23.89
C GLY A 303 6.00 -17.17 -22.53
N ILE A 304 6.01 -16.36 -21.46
CA ILE A 304 5.73 -16.82 -20.10
C ILE A 304 4.23 -16.70 -19.77
N LYS A 305 3.67 -17.75 -19.16
CA LYS A 305 2.28 -17.81 -18.69
C LYS A 305 2.00 -16.61 -17.78
N THR A 306 0.85 -15.96 -17.95
CA THR A 306 0.44 -14.84 -17.10
C THR A 306 -0.79 -15.19 -16.28
N ALA A 307 -0.96 -14.53 -15.14
CA ALA A 307 -2.22 -14.54 -14.40
C ALA A 307 -2.47 -13.22 -13.64
N LYS A 308 -3.73 -12.89 -13.38
CA LYS A 308 -4.15 -11.87 -12.42
C LYS A 308 -4.56 -12.53 -11.10
N LEU A 309 -4.43 -11.83 -9.98
CA LEU A 309 -5.02 -12.28 -8.71
C LEU A 309 -6.56 -12.18 -8.80
N PRO A 310 -7.32 -13.08 -8.13
CA PRO A 310 -8.80 -13.16 -8.19
C PRO A 310 -9.52 -12.03 -7.40
N ILE A 311 -8.98 -10.82 -7.40
CA ILE A 311 -9.42 -9.72 -6.51
C ILE A 311 -10.88 -9.33 -6.80
N GLY A 312 -11.27 -9.29 -8.08
CA GLY A 312 -12.64 -8.94 -8.49
C GLY A 312 -13.68 -10.00 -8.19
N ASP A 313 -13.25 -11.23 -7.91
CA ASP A 313 -14.14 -12.37 -7.65
C ASP A 313 -14.58 -12.36 -6.18
N TYR A 314 -13.65 -12.06 -5.26
CA TYR A 314 -13.91 -12.04 -3.81
C TYR A 314 -14.23 -10.64 -3.24
N LEU A 315 -13.71 -9.55 -3.82
CA LEU A 315 -13.93 -8.19 -3.29
C LEU A 315 -14.74 -7.31 -4.24
N GLN A 316 -15.80 -6.70 -3.72
CA GLN A 316 -16.38 -5.51 -4.31
C GLN A 316 -15.52 -4.30 -3.91
N MET A 317 -14.96 -3.57 -4.88
CA MET A 317 -14.13 -2.39 -4.64
C MET A 317 -14.51 -1.25 -5.58
N SER A 318 -14.60 -0.04 -5.04
CA SER A 318 -14.70 1.22 -5.80
C SER A 318 -13.34 1.71 -6.36
N THR A 319 -12.26 0.94 -6.18
CA THR A 319 -10.90 1.33 -6.55
C THR A 319 -10.20 0.26 -7.38
N ARG A 320 -9.26 0.71 -8.23
CA ARG A 320 -8.49 -0.13 -9.15
C ARG A 320 -7.87 -1.38 -8.51
N PHE A 321 -7.92 -2.50 -9.25
CA PHE A 321 -7.36 -3.79 -8.86
C PHE A 321 -5.82 -3.86 -8.80
N VAL A 322 -5.11 -2.80 -9.20
CA VAL A 322 -3.64 -2.77 -9.19
C VAL A 322 -3.10 -2.56 -7.77
N LEU A 323 -2.39 -3.57 -7.27
CA LEU A 323 -1.76 -3.59 -5.95
C LEU A 323 -0.30 -3.13 -6.00
N ALA A 324 0.34 -3.05 -4.84
CA ALA A 324 1.77 -2.75 -4.72
C ALA A 324 2.57 -4.06 -4.57
N THR A 325 3.83 -4.12 -5.03
CA THR A 325 4.69 -5.32 -5.00
C THR A 325 4.69 -6.02 -3.64
N ASN A 326 4.74 -5.25 -2.53
CA ASN A 326 4.70 -5.84 -1.18
C ASN A 326 3.35 -6.51 -0.86
N HIS A 327 2.22 -5.95 -1.30
CA HIS A 327 0.90 -6.50 -1.00
C HIS A 327 0.65 -7.78 -1.82
N VAL A 328 1.18 -7.88 -3.04
CA VAL A 328 1.12 -9.11 -3.83
C VAL A 328 1.84 -10.24 -3.08
N VAL A 329 3.09 -10.04 -2.66
CA VAL A 329 3.83 -11.03 -1.86
C VAL A 329 3.09 -11.38 -0.56
N GLU A 330 2.60 -10.37 0.16
CA GLU A 330 1.89 -10.55 1.43
C GLU A 330 0.57 -11.34 1.28
N ILE A 331 -0.21 -11.09 0.22
CA ILE A 331 -1.41 -11.87 -0.11
C ILE A 331 -1.05 -13.31 -0.44
N MET A 332 0.02 -13.55 -1.21
CA MET A 332 0.45 -14.91 -1.55
C MET A 332 0.90 -15.68 -0.30
N LEU A 333 1.63 -15.04 0.62
CA LEU A 333 1.97 -15.64 1.91
C LEU A 333 0.74 -15.91 2.77
N LYS A 334 -0.26 -15.03 2.75
CA LYS A 334 -1.55 -15.27 3.42
C LYS A 334 -2.40 -16.35 2.75
N TRP A 335 -2.28 -16.54 1.43
CA TRP A 335 -2.88 -17.70 0.78
C TRP A 335 -2.18 -19.00 1.19
N LEU A 336 -0.85 -19.02 1.33
CA LEU A 336 -0.14 -20.18 1.89
C LEU A 336 -0.55 -20.49 3.34
N GLU A 337 -0.93 -19.48 4.13
CA GLU A 337 -1.42 -19.66 5.51
C GLU A 337 -2.88 -20.14 5.60
N LEU A 338 -3.75 -19.69 4.68
CA LEU A 338 -5.21 -19.79 4.81
C LEU A 338 -5.89 -20.65 3.73
N ARG A 339 -5.21 -20.91 2.60
CA ARG A 339 -5.74 -21.47 1.33
C ARG A 339 -6.94 -20.72 0.73
N ASN A 340 -7.36 -19.60 1.32
CA ASN A 340 -8.53 -18.81 0.93
C ASN A 340 -8.11 -17.42 0.44
N TRP A 341 -8.42 -17.09 -0.82
CA TRP A 341 -8.12 -15.78 -1.41
C TRP A 341 -8.89 -14.63 -0.77
N GLY A 342 -10.19 -14.82 -0.46
CA GLY A 342 -11.02 -13.80 0.18
C GLY A 342 -10.44 -13.37 1.53
N GLU A 343 -10.09 -14.33 2.39
CA GLU A 343 -9.45 -14.02 3.66
C GLU A 343 -8.05 -13.40 3.49
N ALA A 344 -7.23 -13.92 2.56
CA ALA A 344 -5.91 -13.37 2.28
C ALA A 344 -5.99 -11.90 1.81
N PHE A 345 -6.97 -11.56 0.97
CA PHE A 345 -7.23 -10.17 0.59
C PHE A 345 -7.70 -9.34 1.80
N MET A 346 -8.61 -9.85 2.62
CA MET A 346 -9.16 -9.13 3.79
C MET A 346 -8.14 -8.88 4.90
N GLN A 347 -7.15 -9.75 5.08
CA GLN A 347 -6.06 -9.53 6.04
C GLN A 347 -5.03 -8.50 5.56
N VAL A 348 -4.80 -8.37 4.25
CA VAL A 348 -3.76 -7.50 3.68
C VAL A 348 -4.30 -6.14 3.22
N MET A 349 -5.52 -6.07 2.71
CA MET A 349 -6.09 -4.83 2.18
C MET A 349 -6.53 -3.91 3.33
N PRO A 350 -6.00 -2.67 3.43
CA PRO A 350 -6.37 -1.76 4.50
C PRO A 350 -7.87 -1.45 4.47
N LYS A 351 -8.59 -1.69 5.59
CA LYS A 351 -10.07 -1.57 5.70
C LYS A 351 -10.67 -0.32 5.04
N ARG A 352 -9.96 0.82 5.09
CA ARG A 352 -10.30 2.09 4.39
C ARG A 352 -10.41 2.01 2.86
N LYS A 353 -10.10 0.88 2.22
CA LYS A 353 -10.32 0.62 0.80
C LYS A 353 -11.71 0.05 0.48
N GLY A 354 -12.55 -0.20 1.49
CA GLY A 354 -13.95 -0.61 1.28
C GLY A 354 -14.11 -2.01 0.69
N GLY A 355 -13.14 -2.91 0.90
CA GLY A 355 -13.27 -4.30 0.51
C GLY A 355 -14.32 -5.00 1.37
N VAL A 356 -15.51 -5.19 0.80
CA VAL A 356 -16.53 -6.10 1.33
C VAL A 356 -16.40 -7.41 0.57
N LEU A 357 -16.44 -8.53 1.29
CA LEU A 357 -16.50 -9.85 0.68
C LEU A 357 -17.82 -10.00 -0.08
N LYS A 358 -17.74 -10.39 -1.35
CA LYS A 358 -18.91 -10.85 -2.10
C LYS A 358 -19.42 -12.15 -1.47
N GLN A 359 -20.71 -12.23 -1.20
CA GLN A 359 -21.36 -13.49 -0.87
C GLN A 359 -21.43 -14.36 -2.13
N ASN A 360 -20.69 -15.47 -2.16
CA ASN A 360 -20.87 -16.47 -3.21
C ASN A 360 -22.18 -17.21 -2.98
N ARG A 361 -23.20 -16.94 -3.81
CA ARG A 361 -24.19 -17.97 -4.15
C ARG A 361 -23.52 -18.90 -5.17
N GLY A 362 -23.11 -20.11 -4.76
CA GLY A 362 -22.40 -21.00 -5.68
C GLY A 362 -21.58 -22.14 -5.08
N GLN A 363 -21.99 -22.68 -3.92
CA GLN A 363 -21.63 -24.00 -3.40
C GLN A 363 -22.62 -24.27 -2.25
N ASP A 364 -23.13 -25.51 -2.15
CA ASP A 364 -24.29 -25.99 -1.37
C ASP A 364 -25.62 -25.98 -2.16
N ALA A 365 -25.70 -26.89 -3.14
CA ALA A 365 -26.91 -27.23 -3.89
C ALA A 365 -26.80 -28.65 -4.48
N ASN A 366 -26.75 -29.66 -3.61
CA ASN A 366 -27.11 -31.07 -3.89
C ASN A 366 -27.14 -31.85 -2.57
N GLU A 367 -28.05 -32.82 -2.49
CA GLU A 367 -28.33 -33.69 -1.32
C GLU A 367 -28.92 -32.94 -0.10
N ALA A 368 -30.05 -33.34 0.49
CA ALA A 368 -30.90 -34.50 0.24
C ALA A 368 -32.38 -34.10 0.02
N ASP A 369 -33.06 -34.90 -0.80
CA ASP A 369 -34.52 -34.99 -0.88
C ASP A 369 -34.92 -36.29 -0.17
N ASP A 370 -35.69 -36.17 0.91
CA ASP A 370 -36.64 -37.19 1.37
C ASP A 370 -37.66 -36.55 2.31
N GLY A 371 -38.94 -36.93 2.18
CA GLY A 371 -40.06 -36.06 2.58
C GLY A 371 -40.73 -36.36 3.93
N ALA A 372 -41.46 -35.36 4.43
CA ALA A 372 -42.56 -35.54 5.39
C ALA A 372 -43.67 -34.51 5.10
N ASP A 373 -44.90 -35.00 4.94
CA ASP A 373 -46.12 -34.22 4.67
C ASP A 373 -46.78 -33.80 5.99
N ASP A 374 -47.17 -32.53 6.13
CA ASP A 374 -48.25 -32.10 7.02
C ASP A 374 -48.84 -30.75 6.56
N GLN A 375 -50.13 -30.54 6.84
CA GLN A 375 -50.95 -29.47 6.27
C GLN A 375 -51.38 -28.44 7.32
N SER A 376 -51.34 -27.16 6.98
CA SER A 376 -52.27 -26.18 7.56
C SER A 376 -52.49 -24.97 6.63
N GLU A 377 -53.72 -24.47 6.67
CA GLU A 377 -54.26 -23.36 5.87
C GLU A 377 -53.72 -21.98 6.38
N SER A 378 -53.97 -20.81 5.78
CA SER A 378 -55.13 -20.41 4.96
C SER A 378 -54.90 -19.15 4.09
N SER A 379 -55.86 -18.90 3.18
CA SER A 379 -56.33 -17.59 2.66
C SER A 379 -55.28 -16.61 2.07
N ALA A 380 -55.31 -16.34 0.75
CA ALA A 380 -56.05 -15.23 0.10
C ALA A 380 -55.44 -13.82 0.36
N ASP A 381 -55.34 -12.89 -0.59
CA ASP A 381 -56.23 -12.63 -1.76
C ASP A 381 -55.56 -12.57 -3.15
N GLU A 382 -56.42 -12.51 -4.16
CA GLU A 382 -56.21 -12.28 -5.60
C GLU A 382 -55.69 -10.84 -5.89
N GLN A 383 -54.78 -10.55 -6.83
CA GLN A 383 -54.67 -10.86 -8.26
C GLN A 383 -55.44 -9.84 -9.16
N GLU A 384 -54.70 -9.03 -9.92
CA GLU A 384 -55.18 -8.40 -11.16
C GLU A 384 -53.99 -8.18 -12.12
N ALA A 385 -54.24 -8.08 -13.44
CA ALA A 385 -53.21 -8.16 -14.47
C ALA A 385 -53.59 -7.43 -15.78
N ALA A 386 -52.58 -7.13 -16.60
CA ALA A 386 -52.64 -6.54 -17.96
C ALA A 386 -53.07 -5.04 -18.03
N ASP A 387 -52.47 -4.19 -18.87
CA ASP A 387 -51.11 -4.31 -19.48
C ASP A 387 -50.32 -2.97 -19.42
N GLU A 388 -49.99 -2.16 -20.45
CA GLU A 388 -50.10 -2.21 -21.91
C GLU A 388 -48.96 -1.37 -22.54
N GLN A 389 -48.56 -1.64 -23.79
CA GLN A 389 -47.54 -0.87 -24.51
C GLN A 389 -47.91 -0.62 -25.98
N GLU A 390 -48.24 0.64 -26.33
CA GLU A 390 -48.05 1.28 -27.64
C GLU A 390 -48.47 2.76 -27.53
N ALA A 391 -48.09 3.72 -28.39
CA ALA A 391 -47.09 3.74 -29.47
C ALA A 391 -46.41 5.14 -29.48
N ALA A 392 -45.50 5.40 -30.42
CA ALA A 392 -44.77 6.67 -30.51
C ALA A 392 -45.13 7.52 -31.74
N ASP A 393 -44.78 8.81 -31.64
CA ASP A 393 -44.36 9.71 -32.72
C ASP A 393 -45.43 10.51 -33.51
N GLY A 394 -45.02 11.69 -34.00
CA GLY A 394 -45.80 12.64 -34.81
C GLY A 394 -46.82 13.49 -34.01
N ASN A 395 -46.92 14.82 -34.18
CA ASN A 395 -46.32 15.73 -35.15
C ASN A 395 -46.32 17.18 -34.60
N ALA A 396 -45.58 18.10 -35.21
CA ALA A 396 -45.55 19.52 -34.86
C ALA A 396 -46.02 20.42 -36.03
N ALA A 397 -46.88 21.42 -35.76
CA ALA A 397 -47.03 22.62 -36.59
C ALA A 397 -47.78 23.75 -35.84
N GLU A 398 -47.39 25.00 -36.15
CA GLU A 398 -48.18 26.26 -36.29
C GLU A 398 -49.52 26.39 -35.51
N SER A 399 -49.72 27.34 -34.59
CA SER A 399 -49.61 28.81 -34.65
C SER A 399 -50.67 29.53 -35.52
N LYS A 400 -51.69 30.13 -34.87
CA LYS A 400 -52.04 31.59 -34.98
C LYS A 400 -53.30 32.00 -34.21
N ASP A 401 -53.24 33.24 -33.72
CA ASP A 401 -54.31 34.25 -33.57
C ASP A 401 -55.74 33.82 -33.21
N SER A 402 -56.11 34.01 -31.93
CA SER A 402 -57.23 34.88 -31.51
C SER A 402 -57.08 35.29 -30.04
#